data_AF-A0A1N6L0A3-F1
#
_entry.id   AF-A0A1N6L0A3-F1
#
_cell.length_a   1.000
_cell.length_b   1.000
_cell.length_c   1.000
_cell.angle_alpha   90.00
_cell.angle_beta   90.00
_cell.angle_gamma   90.00
#
_symmetry.space_group_name_H-M   'P 1'
#
loop_
_entity.id
_entity.type
_entity.pdbx_description
1 polymer ?
#
loop_
_entity_poly.entity_id
_entity_poly.type
_entity_poly.pdbx_seq_one_letter_code
_entity_poly.pdbx_strand_id
1 'polypeptide(L)'
;MFFQPIIQRFSGARHANPPGEARIAIVSTPRSGNTWLCNMLDHAYECATREHGELALYNPLDAPWSNLPDRCIVMTHWHRVEPLPTLWNEHRFFTITLARHPLDVLLSILRYAPCEGSLGWLAGQAGDERPIFGVAPESEAFIRYATSQRAKALLAVSTQWWTAQGVHRIRYEDLVRYPKRQLLQIAKSLGTSPSIGFDEAVTACAMQRIRNPITARQIWPGKPGLWRTLLTAHVARRIAAAHQDVFSALGYDCNPDRSLDSRKASHNWSRIVSAQAGGLSYGSSQSVA
;
A
#
# COMPACT_ATOMS: atom_id res chain seq x y z
N MET A 1 -35.41 -30.86 -14.05
CA MET A 1 -34.10 -30.19 -14.21
C MET A 1 -33.54 -29.96 -12.81
N PHE A 2 -32.67 -30.87 -12.36
CA PHE A 2 -32.02 -30.78 -11.05
C PHE A 2 -30.67 -30.09 -11.24
N PHE A 3 -30.48 -28.92 -10.62
CA PHE A 3 -29.16 -28.35 -10.41
C PHE A 3 -28.48 -29.13 -9.28
N GLN A 4 -27.46 -29.93 -9.61
CA GLN A 4 -26.53 -30.41 -8.60
C GLN A 4 -25.53 -29.30 -8.27
N PRO A 5 -25.25 -29.01 -7.00
CA PRO A 5 -24.15 -28.15 -6.63
C PRO A 5 -22.85 -28.95 -6.75
N ILE A 6 -22.02 -28.59 -7.73
CA ILE A 6 -20.62 -29.03 -7.78
C ILE A 6 -19.89 -28.32 -6.63
N ILE A 7 -19.88 -28.95 -5.46
CA ILE A 7 -18.92 -28.63 -4.40
C ILE A 7 -17.62 -29.29 -4.83
N GLN A 8 -16.86 -28.63 -5.71
CA GLN A 8 -15.45 -28.92 -5.87
C GLN A 8 -14.76 -28.50 -4.57
N ARG A 9 -14.28 -29.49 -3.81
CA ARG A 9 -13.30 -29.28 -2.77
C ARG A 9 -12.06 -28.67 -3.42
N PHE A 10 -11.92 -27.36 -3.38
CA PHE A 10 -10.67 -26.67 -3.67
C PHE A 10 -9.65 -27.10 -2.61
N SER A 11 -8.88 -28.16 -2.90
CA SER A 11 -7.60 -28.36 -2.23
C SER A 11 -6.75 -27.14 -2.57
N GLY A 12 -6.47 -26.29 -1.58
CA GLY A 12 -5.71 -25.04 -1.70
C GLY A 12 -4.23 -25.23 -2.04
N ALA A 13 -3.91 -26.13 -2.95
CA ALA A 13 -2.59 -26.23 -3.55
C ALA A 13 -2.37 -25.00 -4.42
N ARG A 14 -1.34 -24.21 -4.10
CA ARG A 14 -0.90 -23.11 -4.96
C ARG A 14 -0.51 -23.69 -6.30
N HIS A 15 -1.20 -23.33 -7.36
CA HIS A 15 -0.71 -23.54 -8.72
C HIS A 15 0.48 -22.61 -8.90
N ALA A 16 1.68 -23.16 -8.96
CA ALA A 16 2.84 -22.41 -9.43
C ALA A 16 2.56 -21.98 -10.88
N ASN A 17 3.00 -20.78 -11.24
CA ASN A 17 2.87 -20.34 -12.62
C ASN A 17 3.76 -21.21 -13.54
N PRO A 18 3.35 -21.44 -14.79
CA PRO A 18 4.20 -22.04 -15.80
C PRO A 18 5.56 -21.30 -15.89
N PRO A 19 6.66 -22.00 -16.18
CA PRO A 19 7.96 -21.36 -16.38
C PRO A 19 7.86 -20.23 -17.40
N GLY A 20 8.22 -19.01 -17.00
CA GLY A 20 8.19 -17.82 -17.85
C GLY A 20 6.96 -16.91 -17.68
N GLU A 21 5.90 -17.38 -17.03
CA GLU A 21 4.73 -16.58 -16.63
C GLU A 21 4.94 -15.91 -15.26
N ALA A 22 4.55 -14.64 -15.15
CA ALA A 22 4.62 -13.86 -13.93
C ALA A 22 3.43 -12.87 -13.86
N ARG A 23 2.23 -13.40 -13.62
CA ARG A 23 1.04 -12.61 -13.32
C ARG A 23 0.93 -12.39 -11.82
N ILE A 24 1.19 -11.17 -11.37
CA ILE A 24 1.25 -10.82 -9.94
C ILE A 24 0.13 -9.85 -9.61
N ALA A 25 -0.62 -10.14 -8.54
CA ALA A 25 -1.64 -9.24 -8.02
C ALA A 25 -1.17 -8.66 -6.69
N ILE A 26 -0.99 -7.35 -6.61
CA ILE A 26 -0.67 -6.65 -5.36
C ILE A 26 -1.97 -6.04 -4.82
N VAL A 27 -2.49 -6.62 -3.74
CA VAL A 27 -3.77 -6.19 -3.15
C VAL A 27 -3.59 -5.86 -1.68
N SER A 28 -3.70 -4.58 -1.33
CA SER A 28 -3.62 -4.16 0.06
C SER A 28 -4.25 -2.80 0.29
N THR A 29 -4.39 -2.40 1.56
CA THR A 29 -4.80 -1.04 1.94
C THR A 29 -3.89 0.00 1.27
N PRO A 30 -4.43 1.13 0.77
CA PRO A 30 -3.61 2.21 0.24
C PRO A 30 -2.51 2.62 1.20
N ARG A 31 -1.36 3.06 0.66
CA ARG A 31 -0.21 3.54 1.44
C ARG A 31 0.49 2.50 2.33
N SER A 32 0.24 1.21 2.11
CA SER A 32 0.97 0.10 2.76
C SER A 32 2.31 -0.26 2.12
N GLY A 33 2.73 0.47 1.07
CA GLY A 33 3.97 0.21 0.34
C GLY A 33 3.79 -0.45 -1.04
N ASN A 34 2.56 -0.51 -1.55
CA ASN A 34 2.20 -1.15 -2.82
C ASN A 34 3.07 -0.71 -3.99
N THR A 35 3.12 0.60 -4.28
CA THR A 35 3.91 1.16 -5.38
C THR A 35 5.40 0.79 -5.29
N TRP A 36 5.97 0.78 -4.09
CA TRP A 36 7.39 0.43 -3.95
C TRP A 36 7.66 -1.03 -4.25
N LEU A 37 6.80 -1.94 -3.77
CA LEU A 37 6.89 -3.35 -4.14
C LEU A 37 6.64 -3.56 -5.64
N CYS A 38 5.63 -2.88 -6.19
CA CYS A 38 5.30 -2.92 -7.62
C CYS A 38 6.52 -2.57 -8.47
N ASN A 39 7.16 -1.43 -8.21
CA ASN A 39 8.32 -0.99 -8.99
C ASN A 39 9.50 -1.99 -8.89
N MET A 40 9.74 -2.58 -7.72
CA MET A 40 10.81 -3.57 -7.55
C MET A 40 10.52 -4.85 -8.32
N LEU A 41 9.27 -5.33 -8.29
CA LEU A 41 8.87 -6.54 -9.03
C LEU A 41 8.81 -6.29 -10.53
N ASP A 42 8.34 -5.12 -10.94
CA ASP A 42 8.27 -4.69 -12.33
C ASP A 42 9.67 -4.68 -12.97
N HIS A 43 10.64 -4.03 -12.32
CA HIS A 43 12.04 -4.10 -12.73
C HIS A 43 12.54 -5.54 -12.76
N ALA A 44 12.29 -6.32 -11.70
CA ALA A 44 12.84 -7.67 -11.58
C ALA A 44 12.32 -8.66 -12.63
N TYR A 45 11.04 -8.57 -12.98
CA TYR A 45 10.38 -9.52 -13.88
C TYR A 45 10.18 -8.96 -15.30
N GLU A 46 10.58 -7.72 -15.55
CA GLU A 46 10.37 -7.00 -16.81
C GLU A 46 8.91 -7.11 -17.26
N CYS A 47 7.99 -6.77 -16.36
CA CYS A 47 6.58 -6.87 -16.66
C CYS A 47 6.21 -5.90 -17.79
N ALA A 48 5.29 -6.33 -18.66
CA ALA A 48 4.80 -5.50 -19.75
C ALA A 48 3.86 -4.43 -19.18
N THR A 49 4.45 -3.37 -18.63
CA THR A 49 3.70 -2.21 -18.21
C THR A 49 3.36 -1.38 -19.44
N ARG A 50 2.10 -0.98 -19.59
CA ARG A 50 1.76 0.16 -20.48
C ARG A 50 2.54 1.39 -20.00
N GLU A 51 2.63 2.44 -20.81
CA GLU A 51 3.49 3.65 -20.64
C GLU A 51 3.50 4.33 -19.23
N HIS A 52 2.73 3.85 -18.25
CA HIS A 52 2.70 4.29 -16.86
C HIS A 52 2.82 3.18 -15.79
N GLY A 53 3.43 2.02 -16.08
CA GLY A 53 4.01 1.16 -15.03
C GLY A 53 3.05 0.26 -14.22
N GLU A 54 1.75 0.56 -14.19
CA GLU A 54 0.80 -0.13 -13.29
C GLU A 54 -0.57 -0.28 -13.95
N LEU A 55 -1.13 -1.50 -13.96
CA LEU A 55 -2.57 -1.68 -14.17
C LEU A 55 -3.27 -1.41 -12.83
N ALA A 56 -3.48 -0.12 -12.54
CA ALA A 56 -4.26 0.32 -11.39
C ALA A 56 -5.73 -0.09 -11.60
N LEU A 57 -6.18 -1.10 -10.87
CA LEU A 57 -7.52 -1.66 -10.99
C LEU A 57 -8.43 -1.07 -9.92
N TYR A 58 -9.26 -0.09 -10.30
CA TYR A 58 -10.22 0.53 -9.40
C TYR A 58 -11.49 -0.31 -9.22
N ASN A 59 -11.95 -1.00 -10.28
CA ASN A 59 -13.09 -1.90 -10.25
C ASN A 59 -12.71 -3.20 -10.97
N PRO A 60 -12.92 -4.37 -10.35
CA PRO A 60 -12.65 -5.68 -10.94
C PRO A 60 -13.17 -5.89 -12.36
N LEU A 61 -14.34 -5.33 -12.67
CA LEU A 61 -15.03 -5.55 -13.93
C LEU A 61 -14.44 -4.75 -15.10
N ASP A 62 -13.61 -3.74 -14.81
CA ASP A 62 -13.05 -2.86 -15.83
C ASP A 62 -11.73 -3.41 -16.41
N ALA A 63 -11.19 -4.50 -15.84
CA ALA A 63 -9.96 -5.11 -16.31
C ALA A 63 -10.19 -5.90 -17.62
N PRO A 64 -9.27 -5.81 -18.60
CA PRO A 64 -9.33 -6.59 -19.83
C PRO A 64 -8.80 -8.01 -19.60
N TRP A 65 -9.44 -8.79 -18.73
CA TRP A 65 -8.94 -10.07 -18.20
C TRP A 65 -8.48 -11.07 -19.27
N SER A 66 -9.18 -11.15 -20.40
CA SER A 66 -8.83 -12.04 -21.52
C SER A 66 -7.55 -11.65 -22.26
N ASN A 67 -7.13 -10.38 -22.15
CA ASN A 67 -6.04 -9.78 -22.92
C ASN A 67 -4.87 -9.35 -22.02
N LEU A 68 -4.79 -9.89 -20.79
CA LEU A 68 -3.69 -9.60 -19.88
C LEU A 68 -2.41 -10.31 -20.32
N PRO A 69 -1.24 -9.64 -20.28
CA PRO A 69 0.03 -10.28 -20.61
C PRO A 69 0.41 -11.42 -19.66
N ASP A 70 1.25 -12.32 -20.14
CA ASP A 70 1.81 -13.42 -19.32
C ASP A 70 2.75 -12.93 -18.22
N ARG A 71 3.31 -11.73 -18.39
CA ARG A 71 4.09 -11.01 -17.38
C ARG A 71 3.45 -9.66 -17.12
N CYS A 72 2.68 -9.57 -16.04
CA CYS A 72 2.04 -8.33 -15.65
C CYS A 72 1.88 -8.23 -14.13
N ILE A 73 1.82 -6.99 -13.65
CA ILE A 73 1.46 -6.67 -12.29
C ILE A 73 0.15 -5.90 -12.32
N VAL A 74 -0.83 -6.38 -11.57
CA VAL A 74 -2.09 -5.67 -11.30
C VAL A 74 -2.05 -5.23 -9.85
N MET A 75 -2.31 -3.94 -9.60
CA MET A 75 -2.37 -3.39 -8.26
C MET A 75 -3.77 -2.86 -7.98
N THR A 76 -4.31 -3.20 -6.81
CA THR A 76 -5.64 -2.73 -6.41
C THR A 76 -5.77 -2.59 -4.90
N HIS A 77 -6.76 -1.80 -4.50
CA HIS A 77 -7.17 -1.60 -3.13
C HIS A 77 -8.55 -2.20 -2.84
N TRP A 78 -9.04 -3.10 -3.71
CA TRP A 78 -10.39 -3.66 -3.58
C TRP A 78 -10.53 -4.68 -2.46
N HIS A 79 -11.73 -4.75 -1.91
CA HIS A 79 -12.10 -5.76 -0.90
C HIS A 79 -11.99 -7.19 -1.46
N ARG A 80 -11.80 -8.16 -0.57
CA ARG A 80 -11.81 -9.58 -0.93
C ARG A 80 -13.25 -10.08 -1.08
N VAL A 81 -13.91 -9.64 -2.14
CA VAL A 81 -15.30 -9.96 -2.47
C VAL A 81 -15.40 -10.33 -3.95
N GLU A 82 -16.37 -11.18 -4.29
CA GLU A 82 -16.63 -11.55 -5.69
C GLU A 82 -16.91 -10.33 -6.58
N PRO A 83 -16.56 -10.39 -7.88
CA PRO A 83 -16.03 -11.57 -8.61
C PRO A 83 -14.51 -11.76 -8.48
N LEU A 84 -13.85 -10.91 -7.70
CA LEU A 84 -12.43 -10.66 -7.87
C LEU A 84 -11.54 -11.86 -7.43
N PRO A 85 -11.74 -12.52 -6.25
CA PRO A 85 -11.08 -13.79 -5.91
C PRO A 85 -11.14 -14.86 -7.00
N THR A 86 -12.31 -15.02 -7.62
CA THR A 86 -12.52 -15.96 -8.74
C THR A 86 -11.68 -15.56 -9.95
N LEU A 87 -11.73 -14.30 -10.35
CA LEU A 87 -10.97 -13.78 -11.50
C LEU A 87 -9.45 -13.94 -11.31
N TRP A 88 -8.90 -13.68 -10.11
CA TRP A 88 -7.48 -13.94 -9.89
C TRP A 88 -7.11 -15.41 -10.05
N ASN A 89 -7.96 -16.32 -9.57
CA ASN A 89 -7.70 -17.75 -9.69
C ASN A 89 -7.80 -18.22 -11.16
N GLU A 90 -8.86 -17.82 -11.86
CA GLU A 90 -9.09 -18.14 -13.29
C GLU A 90 -7.94 -17.66 -14.17
N HIS A 91 -7.39 -16.47 -13.87
CA HIS A 91 -6.31 -15.85 -14.63
C HIS A 91 -4.91 -16.13 -14.06
N ARG A 92 -4.79 -17.06 -13.10
CA ARG A 92 -3.53 -17.55 -12.51
C ARG A 92 -2.66 -16.46 -11.91
N PHE A 93 -3.28 -15.54 -11.19
CA PHE A 93 -2.53 -14.51 -10.48
C PHE A 93 -1.91 -15.06 -9.19
N PHE A 94 -0.64 -14.76 -9.01
CA PHE A 94 0.02 -14.87 -7.72
C PHE A 94 -0.32 -13.64 -6.87
N THR A 95 -1.20 -13.83 -5.88
CA THR A 95 -1.67 -12.73 -5.02
C THR A 95 -0.71 -12.45 -3.86
N ILE A 96 -0.33 -11.18 -3.72
CA ILE A 96 0.46 -10.64 -2.63
C ILE A 96 -0.39 -9.62 -1.88
N THR A 97 -0.37 -9.67 -0.54
CA THR A 97 -0.88 -8.60 0.30
C THR A 97 0.20 -8.01 1.19
N LEU A 98 0.15 -6.69 1.37
CA LEU A 98 0.98 -5.98 2.33
C LEU A 98 0.18 -5.62 3.58
N ALA A 99 0.78 -5.83 4.73
CA ALA A 99 0.37 -5.21 5.97
C ALA A 99 1.37 -4.13 6.35
N ARG A 100 0.86 -2.97 6.80
CA ARG A 100 1.65 -1.91 7.42
C ARG A 100 0.96 -1.51 8.70
N HIS A 101 1.72 -1.08 9.70
CA HIS A 101 1.14 -0.60 10.95
C HIS A 101 -0.01 0.40 10.69
N PRO A 102 -1.24 0.15 11.20
CA PRO A 102 -2.42 0.96 10.84
C PRO A 102 -2.26 2.46 11.08
N LEU A 103 -1.57 2.85 12.16
CA LEU A 103 -1.29 4.28 12.43
C LEU A 103 -0.33 4.91 11.41
N ASP A 104 0.66 4.18 10.90
CA ASP A 104 1.53 4.70 9.84
C ASP A 104 0.77 4.83 8.51
N VAL A 105 -0.19 3.93 8.25
CA VAL A 105 -1.07 4.01 7.08
C VAL A 105 -1.92 5.28 7.14
N LEU A 106 -2.63 5.51 8.23
CA LEU A 106 -3.52 6.67 8.40
C LEU A 106 -2.76 7.99 8.30
N LEU A 107 -1.57 8.08 8.91
CA LEU A 107 -0.70 9.25 8.77
C LEU A 107 -0.17 9.43 7.35
N SER A 108 0.13 8.32 6.66
CA SER A 108 0.52 8.40 5.26
C SER A 108 -0.64 8.85 4.36
N ILE A 109 -1.89 8.49 4.68
CA ILE A 109 -3.08 8.96 3.97
C ILE A 109 -3.29 10.46 4.21
N LEU A 110 -3.19 10.91 5.46
CA LEU A 110 -3.26 12.34 5.82
C LEU A 110 -2.31 13.19 4.97
N ARG A 111 -1.10 12.69 4.72
CA ARG A 111 -0.13 13.42 3.90
C ARG A 111 -0.42 13.32 2.40
N TYR A 112 -0.84 12.16 1.92
CA TYR A 112 -0.94 11.85 0.50
C TYR A 112 -2.21 12.40 -0.15
N ALA A 113 -3.37 12.25 0.50
CA ALA A 113 -4.66 12.52 -0.12
C ALA A 113 -4.83 13.95 -0.68
N PRO A 114 -4.27 15.01 -0.07
CA PRO A 114 -4.31 16.36 -0.65
C PRO A 114 -3.52 16.52 -1.96
N CYS A 115 -2.55 15.64 -2.24
CA CYS A 115 -1.60 15.82 -3.35
C CYS A 115 -2.02 15.08 -4.63
N GLU A 116 -2.45 13.84 -4.51
CA GLU A 116 -2.64 12.94 -5.66
C GLU A 116 -4.09 12.43 -5.77
N GLY A 117 -4.97 12.88 -4.86
CA GLY A 117 -6.36 12.44 -4.78
C GLY A 117 -6.51 11.00 -4.25
N SER A 118 -7.67 10.73 -3.69
CA SER A 118 -8.01 9.44 -3.07
C SER A 118 -9.40 8.93 -3.49
N LEU A 119 -10.08 9.65 -4.40
CA LEU A 119 -11.45 9.37 -4.83
C LEU A 119 -11.60 8.00 -5.51
N GLY A 120 -10.55 7.53 -6.20
CA GLY A 120 -10.54 6.20 -6.81
C GLY A 120 -10.48 5.06 -5.80
N TRP A 121 -10.06 5.31 -4.55
CA TRP A 121 -9.93 4.23 -3.56
C TRP A 121 -11.30 3.74 -3.10
N LEU A 122 -11.54 2.45 -3.34
CA LEU A 122 -12.80 1.76 -3.01
C LEU A 122 -14.03 2.49 -3.57
N ALA A 123 -13.90 3.15 -4.74
CA ALA A 123 -14.97 3.95 -5.34
C ALA A 123 -15.66 4.93 -4.35
N GLY A 124 -14.89 5.50 -3.42
CA GLY A 124 -15.42 6.44 -2.42
C GLY A 124 -16.27 5.80 -1.30
N GLN A 125 -16.20 4.48 -1.11
CA GLN A 125 -16.94 3.79 -0.05
C GLN A 125 -16.73 4.45 1.31
N ALA A 126 -17.85 4.74 1.99
CA ALA A 126 -17.93 5.38 3.31
C ALA A 126 -17.32 6.79 3.41
N GLY A 127 -17.12 7.49 2.29
CA GLY A 127 -16.69 8.89 2.25
C GLY A 127 -15.35 9.11 1.57
N ASP A 128 -14.73 10.26 1.84
CA ASP A 128 -13.44 10.68 1.26
C ASP A 128 -12.53 11.38 2.28
N GLU A 129 -11.34 11.77 1.82
CA GLU A 129 -10.26 12.33 2.63
C GLU A 129 -10.26 13.87 2.66
N ARG A 130 -11.18 14.56 1.99
CA ARG A 130 -11.22 16.04 2.01
C ARG A 130 -11.30 16.64 3.41
N PRO A 131 -12.02 16.06 4.40
CA PRO A 131 -12.09 16.62 5.75
C PRO A 131 -10.77 16.68 6.51
N ILE A 132 -9.72 15.99 6.04
CA ILE A 132 -8.39 15.97 6.67
C ILE A 132 -7.34 16.74 5.88
N PHE A 133 -7.73 17.52 4.86
CA PHE A 133 -6.76 18.29 4.09
C PHE A 133 -6.15 19.41 4.94
N GLY A 134 -4.82 19.43 5.01
CA GLY A 134 -4.05 20.46 5.72
C GLY A 134 -4.09 20.38 7.26
N VAL A 135 -4.75 19.38 7.84
CA VAL A 135 -4.87 19.27 9.30
C VAL A 135 -3.67 18.55 9.93
N ALA A 136 -3.48 18.73 11.23
CA ALA A 136 -2.43 18.05 11.99
C ALA A 136 -2.89 16.66 12.49
N PRO A 137 -1.96 15.71 12.73
CA PRO A 137 -2.24 14.38 13.29
C PRO A 137 -2.97 14.37 14.64
N GLU A 138 -2.81 15.41 15.46
CA GLU A 138 -3.47 15.52 16.77
C GLU A 138 -4.79 16.31 16.71
N SER A 139 -5.21 16.76 15.52
CA SER A 139 -6.45 17.54 15.37
C SER A 139 -7.69 16.65 15.52
N GLU A 140 -8.76 17.17 16.12
CA GLU A 140 -10.05 16.44 16.19
C GLU A 140 -10.61 16.09 14.80
N ALA A 141 -10.31 16.89 13.76
CA ALA A 141 -10.69 16.55 12.39
C ALA A 141 -10.03 15.25 11.91
N PHE A 142 -8.70 15.12 12.10
CA PHE A 142 -8.01 13.89 11.77
C PHE A 142 -8.45 12.72 12.66
N ILE A 143 -8.61 12.93 13.96
CA ILE A 143 -9.02 11.86 14.87
C ILE A 143 -10.42 11.33 14.48
N ARG A 144 -11.38 12.21 14.19
CA ARG A 144 -12.71 11.81 13.69
C ARG A 144 -12.62 10.99 12.41
N TYR A 145 -11.81 11.41 11.44
CA TYR A 145 -11.57 10.63 10.22
C TYR A 145 -10.91 9.29 10.54
N ALA A 146 -9.85 9.29 11.34
CA ALA A 146 -9.07 8.11 11.69
C ALA A 146 -9.88 7.07 12.45
N THR A 147 -10.96 7.45 13.13
CA THR A 147 -11.91 6.54 13.79
C THR A 147 -13.20 6.31 12.99
N SER A 148 -13.30 6.80 11.75
CA SER A 148 -14.52 6.73 10.94
C SER A 148 -14.69 5.40 10.20
N GLN A 149 -15.88 5.20 9.62
CA GLN A 149 -16.15 4.08 8.71
C GLN A 149 -15.28 4.13 7.44
N ARG A 150 -14.87 5.32 6.97
CA ARG A 150 -13.95 5.44 5.84
C ARG A 150 -12.58 4.84 6.16
N ALA A 151 -11.99 5.23 7.29
CA ALA A 151 -10.72 4.67 7.75
C ALA A 151 -10.84 3.14 7.95
N LYS A 152 -11.95 2.68 8.54
CA LYS A 152 -12.22 1.25 8.72
C LYS A 152 -12.28 0.51 7.39
N ALA A 153 -13.01 1.03 6.39
CA ALA A 153 -13.12 0.41 5.08
C ALA A 153 -11.75 0.27 4.40
N LEU A 154 -10.92 1.32 4.43
CA LEU A 154 -9.58 1.29 3.86
C LEU A 154 -8.68 0.25 4.56
N LEU A 155 -8.65 0.24 5.90
CA LEU A 155 -7.84 -0.69 6.70
C LEU A 155 -8.30 -2.16 6.59
N ALA A 156 -9.58 -2.38 6.30
CA ALA A 156 -10.14 -3.72 6.15
C ALA A 156 -9.56 -4.46 4.93
N VAL A 157 -9.09 -3.75 3.89
CA VAL A 157 -8.54 -4.36 2.67
C VAL A 157 -7.38 -5.31 3.01
N SER A 158 -6.29 -4.80 3.58
CA SER A 158 -5.16 -5.66 3.98
C SER A 158 -5.61 -6.77 4.91
N THR A 159 -6.51 -6.49 5.86
CA THR A 159 -6.98 -7.49 6.83
C THR A 159 -7.68 -8.67 6.16
N GLN A 160 -8.62 -8.42 5.25
CA GLN A 160 -9.36 -9.45 4.52
C GLN A 160 -8.44 -10.34 3.67
N TRP A 161 -7.42 -9.74 3.05
CA TRP A 161 -6.43 -10.45 2.24
C TRP A 161 -5.39 -11.18 3.08
N TRP A 162 -5.03 -10.65 4.25
CA TRP A 162 -4.03 -11.22 5.15
C TRP A 162 -4.44 -12.56 5.77
N THR A 163 -5.72 -12.76 5.99
CA THR A 163 -6.26 -14.00 6.56
C THR A 163 -6.64 -15.03 5.49
N ALA A 164 -6.58 -14.66 4.20
CA ALA A 164 -6.96 -15.54 3.11
C ALA A 164 -5.91 -16.61 2.82
N GLN A 165 -6.39 -17.82 2.48
CA GLN A 165 -5.53 -18.88 1.98
C GLN A 165 -4.96 -18.53 0.61
N GLY A 166 -3.80 -19.10 0.26
CA GLY A 166 -3.15 -18.89 -1.03
C GLY A 166 -2.36 -17.58 -1.14
N VAL A 167 -2.70 -16.53 -0.39
CA VAL A 167 -2.07 -15.21 -0.48
C VAL A 167 -0.66 -15.19 0.11
N HIS A 168 0.29 -14.55 -0.57
CA HIS A 168 1.62 -14.27 -0.06
C HIS A 168 1.60 -12.98 0.77
N ARG A 169 2.15 -13.01 1.98
CA ARG A 169 1.95 -11.97 2.99
C ARG A 169 3.26 -11.30 3.33
N ILE A 170 3.30 -9.98 3.23
CA ILE A 170 4.51 -9.18 3.47
C ILE A 170 4.19 -8.07 4.47
N ARG A 171 5.01 -7.95 5.51
CA ARG A 171 4.98 -6.75 6.35
C ARG A 171 5.80 -5.66 5.68
N TYR A 172 5.27 -4.45 5.60
CA TYR A 172 5.97 -3.28 5.08
C TYR A 172 7.28 -3.05 5.80
N GLU A 173 7.30 -3.29 7.12
CA GLU A 173 8.47 -3.11 7.95
C GLU A 173 9.60 -4.08 7.56
N ASP A 174 9.25 -5.32 7.21
CA ASP A 174 10.21 -6.31 6.72
C ASP A 174 10.65 -6.01 5.28
N LEU A 175 9.75 -5.47 4.44
CA LEU A 175 10.09 -5.02 3.10
C LEU A 175 11.10 -3.85 3.13
N VAL A 176 10.92 -2.90 4.05
CA VAL A 176 11.87 -1.80 4.26
C VAL A 176 13.20 -2.31 4.77
N ARG A 177 13.18 -3.21 5.76
CA ARG A 177 14.39 -3.68 6.44
C ARG A 177 15.20 -4.68 5.60
N TYR A 178 14.52 -5.54 4.83
CA TYR A 178 15.11 -6.66 4.12
C TYR A 178 14.48 -6.86 2.72
N PRO A 179 14.53 -5.85 1.82
CA PRO A 179 13.80 -5.90 0.54
C PRO A 179 14.18 -7.11 -0.30
N LYS A 180 15.47 -7.36 -0.51
CA LYS A 180 15.96 -8.54 -1.27
C LYS A 180 15.42 -9.87 -0.72
N ARG A 181 15.41 -10.03 0.61
CA ARG A 181 14.92 -11.25 1.25
C ARG A 181 13.44 -11.47 0.94
N GLN A 182 12.63 -10.42 1.01
CA GLN A 182 11.21 -10.49 0.66
C GLN A 182 11.02 -10.86 -0.82
N LEU A 183 11.78 -10.23 -1.73
CA LEU A 183 11.72 -10.52 -3.16
C LEU A 183 12.11 -11.98 -3.49
N LEU A 184 13.14 -12.52 -2.85
CA LEU A 184 13.52 -13.93 -3.00
C LEU A 184 12.42 -14.89 -2.50
N GLN A 185 11.72 -14.53 -1.43
CA GLN A 185 10.59 -15.32 -0.92
C GLN A 185 9.38 -15.28 -1.87
N ILE A 186 9.15 -14.13 -2.53
CA ILE A 186 8.16 -13.99 -3.60
C ILE A 186 8.54 -14.91 -4.76
N ALA A 187 9.76 -14.81 -5.30
CA ALA A 187 10.21 -15.64 -6.43
C ALA A 187 10.05 -17.14 -6.15
N LYS A 188 10.48 -17.58 -4.96
CA LYS A 188 10.31 -18.97 -4.52
C LYS A 188 8.83 -19.39 -4.48
N SER A 189 7.95 -18.50 -4.05
CA SER A 189 6.51 -18.80 -3.93
C SER A 189 5.79 -18.74 -5.29
N LEU A 190 6.24 -17.86 -6.17
CA LEU A 190 5.73 -17.68 -7.53
C LEU A 190 6.12 -18.88 -8.42
N GLY A 191 7.30 -19.47 -8.18
CA GLY A 191 7.85 -20.54 -8.99
C GLY A 191 8.59 -20.04 -10.25
N THR A 192 8.72 -18.73 -10.40
CA THR A 192 9.35 -18.08 -11.57
C THR A 192 10.55 -17.24 -11.12
N SER A 193 11.70 -17.49 -11.74
CA SER A 193 12.91 -16.67 -11.56
C SER A 193 12.73 -15.28 -12.16
N PRO A 194 13.30 -14.22 -11.55
CA PRO A 194 13.27 -12.89 -12.14
C PRO A 194 14.13 -12.84 -13.41
N SER A 195 13.80 -11.91 -14.32
CA SER A 195 14.62 -11.59 -15.50
C SER A 195 15.97 -10.99 -15.10
N ILE A 196 15.95 -10.10 -14.10
CA ILE A 196 17.15 -9.43 -13.58
C ILE A 196 17.37 -9.73 -12.09
N GLY A 197 18.58 -9.50 -11.59
CA GLY A 197 18.89 -9.72 -10.19
C GLY A 197 18.13 -8.78 -9.26
N PHE A 198 17.61 -9.29 -8.13
CA PHE A 198 16.91 -8.44 -7.16
C PHE A 198 17.77 -7.34 -6.53
N ASP A 199 19.10 -7.50 -6.48
CA ASP A 199 20.00 -6.42 -6.04
C ASP A 199 19.93 -5.20 -6.97
N GLU A 200 19.86 -5.46 -8.27
CA GLU A 200 19.76 -4.44 -9.30
C GLU A 200 18.39 -3.74 -9.23
N ALA A 201 17.31 -4.51 -9.16
CA ALA A 201 15.95 -3.96 -9.04
C ALA A 201 15.77 -3.09 -7.77
N VAL A 202 16.32 -3.52 -6.63
CA VAL A 202 16.28 -2.73 -5.38
C VAL A 202 17.09 -1.44 -5.51
N THR A 203 18.29 -1.51 -6.09
CA THR A 203 19.15 -0.35 -6.33
C THR A 203 18.47 0.66 -7.25
N ALA A 204 17.91 0.20 -8.37
CA ALA A 204 17.21 1.05 -9.33
C ALA A 204 16.03 1.79 -8.68
N CYS A 205 15.20 1.08 -7.90
CA CYS A 205 14.08 1.70 -7.16
C CYS A 205 14.54 2.70 -6.10
N ALA A 206 15.64 2.42 -5.39
CA ALA A 206 16.20 3.35 -4.42
C ALA A 206 16.70 4.64 -5.09
N MET A 207 17.32 4.53 -6.28
CA MET A 207 17.80 5.67 -7.06
C MET A 207 16.66 6.50 -7.66
N GLN A 208 15.58 5.87 -8.14
CA GLN A 208 14.39 6.57 -8.62
C GLN A 208 13.76 7.46 -7.53
N ARG A 209 13.71 6.98 -6.28
CA ARG A 209 13.24 7.78 -5.13
C ARG A 209 14.08 9.04 -4.89
N ILE A 210 15.36 9.03 -5.28
CA ILE A 210 16.28 10.16 -5.13
C ILE A 210 16.16 11.14 -6.30
N ARG A 211 15.89 10.65 -7.52
CA ARG A 211 16.01 11.41 -8.77
C ARG A 211 14.78 12.22 -9.20
N ASN A 212 13.60 12.00 -8.63
CA ASN A 212 12.39 12.72 -9.04
C ASN A 212 12.01 13.81 -8.01
N PRO A 213 12.36 15.09 -8.25
CA PRO A 213 12.17 16.19 -7.28
C PRO A 213 10.70 16.56 -7.04
N ILE A 214 9.78 16.22 -7.95
CA ILE A 214 8.34 16.41 -7.73
C ILE A 214 7.84 15.38 -6.71
N THR A 215 8.24 14.11 -6.86
CA THR A 215 7.96 13.08 -5.84
C THR A 215 8.73 13.33 -4.55
N ALA A 216 9.97 13.84 -4.57
CA ALA A 216 10.76 14.12 -3.37
C ALA A 216 10.07 15.06 -2.37
N ARG A 217 9.24 15.99 -2.86
CA ARG A 217 8.42 16.92 -2.05
C ARG A 217 7.15 16.26 -1.47
N GLN A 218 6.71 15.14 -2.05
CA GLN A 218 5.54 14.33 -1.65
C GLN A 218 5.91 13.07 -0.84
N ILE A 219 7.22 12.76 -0.70
CA ILE A 219 7.70 11.58 0.03
C ILE A 219 7.41 11.76 1.53
N TRP A 220 6.27 11.19 1.95
CA TRP A 220 6.18 10.61 3.29
C TRP A 220 7.43 9.74 3.50
N PRO A 221 8.21 9.90 4.59
CA PRO A 221 9.56 9.33 4.69
C PRO A 221 9.63 7.81 4.49
N GLY A 222 8.47 7.12 4.49
CA GLY A 222 8.40 5.67 4.29
C GLY A 222 9.10 4.91 5.41
N LYS A 223 9.36 5.58 6.54
CA LYS A 223 9.98 4.96 7.69
C LYS A 223 8.89 4.25 8.51
N PRO A 224 9.05 2.94 8.81
CA PRO A 224 8.26 2.26 9.82
C PRO A 224 8.28 2.97 11.17
N GLY A 225 7.13 3.03 11.83
CA GLY A 225 7.01 3.50 13.21
C GLY A 225 7.03 5.03 13.37
N LEU A 226 6.89 5.80 12.29
CA LEU A 226 6.87 7.26 12.37
C LEU A 226 5.69 7.77 13.22
N TRP A 227 4.61 7.01 13.28
CA TRP A 227 3.48 7.30 14.16
C TRP A 227 3.88 7.54 15.62
N ARG A 228 4.93 6.87 16.12
CA ARG A 228 5.39 6.97 17.52
C ARG A 228 5.94 8.35 17.86
N THR A 229 6.33 9.14 16.85
CA THR A 229 6.82 10.51 17.03
C THR A 229 5.77 11.57 16.73
N LEU A 230 4.60 11.17 16.23
CA LEU A 230 3.57 12.08 15.70
C LEU A 230 2.23 11.99 16.42
N LEU A 231 1.98 10.87 17.10
CA LEU A 231 0.74 10.64 17.84
C LEU A 231 1.03 10.46 19.32
N THR A 232 0.40 11.28 20.15
CA THR A 232 0.47 11.12 21.60
C THR A 232 -0.18 9.80 22.03
N ALA A 233 0.17 9.33 23.23
CA ALA A 233 -0.34 8.05 23.72
C ALA A 233 -1.88 8.01 23.81
N HIS A 234 -2.52 9.13 24.12
CA HIS A 234 -3.98 9.22 24.17
C HIS A 234 -4.59 9.04 22.76
N VAL A 235 -4.10 9.79 21.77
CA VAL A 235 -4.62 9.74 20.39
C VAL A 235 -4.36 8.38 19.75
N ALA A 236 -3.14 7.85 19.87
CA ALA A 236 -2.79 6.55 19.30
C ALA A 236 -3.68 5.42 19.85
N ARG A 237 -3.96 5.43 21.16
CA ARG A 237 -4.85 4.44 21.79
C ARG A 237 -6.30 4.62 21.37
N ARG A 238 -6.80 5.85 21.25
CA ARG A 238 -8.16 6.15 20.76
C ARG A 238 -8.38 5.59 19.35
N ILE A 239 -7.43 5.81 18.44
CA ILE A 239 -7.49 5.28 17.08
C ILE A 239 -7.36 3.75 17.08
N ALA A 240 -6.43 3.19 17.86
CA ALA A 240 -6.25 1.74 17.94
C ALA A 240 -7.49 1.01 18.50
N ALA A 241 -8.16 1.59 19.49
CA ALA A 241 -9.39 1.04 20.05
C ALA A 241 -10.51 0.98 19.00
N ALA A 242 -10.61 1.98 18.12
CA ALA A 242 -11.60 2.00 17.04
C ALA A 242 -11.38 0.91 15.97
N HIS A 243 -10.16 0.38 15.87
CA HIS A 243 -9.74 -0.61 14.87
C HIS A 243 -9.07 -1.84 15.50
N GLN A 244 -9.48 -2.23 16.71
CA GLN A 244 -8.84 -3.30 17.47
C GLN A 244 -8.79 -4.62 16.68
N ASP A 245 -9.83 -4.90 15.90
CA ASP A 245 -9.93 -6.03 14.98
C ASP A 245 -8.82 -6.03 13.93
N VAL A 246 -8.54 -4.89 13.30
CA VAL A 246 -7.45 -4.72 12.32
C VAL A 246 -6.09 -4.97 12.97
N PHE A 247 -5.84 -4.34 14.13
CA PHE A 247 -4.55 -4.51 14.85
C PHE A 247 -4.32 -5.97 15.23
N SER A 248 -5.35 -6.62 15.79
CA SER A 248 -5.29 -8.03 16.18
C SER A 248 -5.07 -8.95 14.98
N ALA A 249 -5.85 -8.78 13.90
CA ALA A 249 -5.77 -9.64 12.73
C ALA A 249 -4.43 -9.52 11.99
N LEU A 250 -3.84 -8.32 11.96
CA LEU A 250 -2.52 -8.07 11.36
C LEU A 250 -1.36 -8.29 12.35
N GLY A 251 -1.63 -8.58 13.62
CA GLY A 251 -0.61 -8.78 14.66
C GLY A 251 0.26 -7.55 14.90
N TYR A 252 -0.35 -6.37 15.04
CA TYR A 252 0.32 -5.13 15.43
C TYR A 252 -0.09 -4.69 16.82
N ASP A 253 0.87 -4.15 17.57
CA ASP A 253 0.63 -3.58 18.91
C ASP A 253 0.64 -2.04 18.87
N CYS A 254 -0.36 -1.42 19.51
CA CYS A 254 -0.34 0.01 19.79
C CYS A 254 0.45 0.31 21.07
N ASN A 255 1.78 0.47 20.92
CA ASN A 255 2.69 0.84 22.02
C ASN A 255 3.24 2.28 21.84
N PRO A 256 2.47 3.35 22.09
CA PRO A 256 2.94 4.72 21.89
C PRO A 256 4.08 5.11 22.83
N ASP A 257 4.89 6.09 22.43
CA ASP A 257 5.85 6.74 23.32
C ASP A 257 5.09 7.49 24.43
N ARG A 258 5.32 7.10 25.69
CA ARG A 258 4.67 7.71 26.86
C ARG A 258 5.19 9.10 27.18
N SER A 259 6.35 9.46 26.65
CA SER A 259 7.02 10.75 26.88
C SER A 259 6.71 11.81 25.81
N LEU A 260 5.98 11.42 24.75
CA LEU A 260 5.58 12.32 23.69
C LEU A 260 4.36 13.14 24.12
N ASP A 261 4.57 14.44 24.30
CA ASP A 261 3.51 15.42 24.51
C ASP A 261 3.05 16.05 23.18
N SER A 262 1.90 16.74 23.21
CA SER A 262 1.32 17.36 22.01
C SER A 262 2.22 18.44 21.39
N ARG A 263 3.03 19.14 22.18
CA ARG A 263 3.96 20.17 21.67
C ARG A 263 5.08 19.52 20.85
N LYS A 264 5.69 18.46 21.36
CA LYS A 264 6.71 17.67 20.65
C LYS A 264 6.14 17.02 19.40
N ALA A 265 4.95 16.41 19.50
CA ALA A 265 4.26 15.80 18.35
C ALA A 265 4.00 16.84 17.23
N SER A 266 3.50 18.02 17.61
CA SER A 266 3.26 19.14 16.68
C SER A 266 4.54 19.64 16.05
N HIS A 267 5.61 19.81 16.84
CA HIS A 267 6.92 20.20 16.34
C HIS A 267 7.49 19.18 15.34
N ASN A 268 7.38 17.88 15.65
CA ASN A 268 7.80 16.80 14.75
C ASN A 268 7.02 16.83 13.43
N TRP A 269 5.70 17.05 13.51
CA TRP A 269 4.86 17.21 12.32
C TRP A 269 5.29 18.41 11.48
N SER A 270 5.44 19.59 12.09
CA SER A 270 5.90 20.80 11.39
C SER A 270 7.25 20.60 10.72
N ARG A 271 8.20 19.90 11.36
CA ARG A 271 9.49 19.57 10.74
C ARG A 271 9.35 18.75 9.46
N ILE A 272 8.46 17.76 9.45
CA ILE A 272 8.22 16.93 8.27
C ILE A 272 7.61 17.77 7.15
N VAL A 273 6.62 18.62 7.47
CA VAL A 273 5.95 19.48 6.49
C VAL A 273 6.89 20.58 5.96
N SER A 274 7.66 21.24 6.84
CA SER A 274 8.57 22.34 6.49
C SER A 274 9.83 21.87 5.77
N ALA A 275 10.40 20.72 6.12
CA ALA A 275 11.54 20.14 5.39
C ALA A 275 11.21 19.90 3.89
N GLN A 276 9.92 19.78 3.57
CA GLN A 276 9.44 19.63 2.20
C GLN A 276 9.12 20.97 1.52
N ALA A 277 8.69 21.99 2.29
CA ALA A 277 8.43 23.34 1.77
C ALA A 277 9.72 24.12 1.44
N GLY A 278 10.81 23.91 2.21
CA GLY A 278 12.10 24.58 2.02
C GLY A 278 12.84 24.25 0.71
N GLY A 279 12.36 23.28 -0.08
CA GLY A 279 12.86 23.00 -1.43
C GLY A 279 12.32 23.93 -2.52
N LEU A 280 11.57 24.99 -2.17
CA LEU A 280 10.92 25.92 -3.11
C LEU A 280 11.69 27.24 -3.33
N SER A 281 12.88 27.43 -2.75
CA SER A 281 13.69 28.65 -2.98
C SER A 281 14.77 28.44 -4.04
N TYR A 282 14.40 28.27 -5.30
CA TYR A 282 15.28 28.56 -6.44
C TYR A 282 14.45 29.02 -7.64
N GLY A 283 14.64 30.28 -8.05
CA GLY A 283 14.24 30.76 -9.37
C GLY A 283 13.08 31.76 -9.44
N SER A 284 12.99 32.76 -8.56
CA SER A 284 12.31 34.00 -8.92
C SER A 284 13.23 34.84 -9.81
N SER A 285 12.93 34.83 -11.11
CA SER A 285 13.04 35.97 -12.02
C SER A 285 14.36 36.76 -12.01
N GLN A 286 15.27 36.43 -12.93
CA GLN A 286 16.00 37.49 -13.63
C GLN A 286 15.15 37.91 -14.82
N SER A 287 14.55 39.08 -14.69
CA SER A 287 14.02 39.89 -15.77
C SER A 287 15.15 40.19 -16.78
N VAL A 288 14.96 39.78 -18.03
CA VAL A 288 15.70 40.34 -19.15
C VAL A 288 14.84 41.44 -19.73
N ALA A 289 15.36 42.67 -19.66
CA ALA A 289 14.96 43.79 -20.51
C ALA A 289 15.67 43.66 -21.87
#